data_AF-A0A6G4U877-F1
#
_entry.id   AF-A0A6G4U877-F1
#
_cell.length_a   1.000
_cell.length_b   1.000
_cell.length_c   1.000
_cell.angle_alpha   90.00
_cell.angle_beta   90.00
_cell.angle_gamma   90.00
#
_symmetry.space_group_name_H-M   'P 1'
#
loop_
_entity.id
_entity.type
_entity.pdbx_description
1 polymer ?
#
loop_
_entity_poly.entity_id
_entity_poly.type
_entity_poly.pdbx_seq_one_letter_code
_entity_poly.pdbx_strand_id
1 'polypeptide(L)'
;MHWTKADAAQRDQLARTVAGFDGLHIVAVGAPVRPRRQERARAHCLHRLVYELHSFGVEHLVMESRDAVLNARDIVTVQHARYTLPKDARFRVDHLVGAADPLLWVPDVVAGAVRAEKLGDARYRDILGERVVDFPVHVS
;
A
#
# COMPACT_ATOMS: atom_id res chain seq x y z
N MET A 1 11.34 5.16 -8.48
CA MET A 1 10.65 4.78 -9.74
C MET A 1 9.16 4.81 -9.47
N HIS A 2 8.32 5.30 -10.39
CA HIS A 2 6.87 5.44 -10.12
C HIS A 2 6.02 4.91 -11.28
N TRP A 3 5.06 4.05 -10.97
CA TRP A 3 4.07 3.43 -11.85
C TRP A 3 3.33 4.42 -12.75
N THR A 4 2.91 5.55 -12.19
CA THR A 4 2.11 6.56 -12.91
C THR A 4 2.89 7.21 -14.06
N LYS A 5 4.23 7.29 -13.94
CA LYS A 5 5.11 7.86 -14.97
C LYS A 5 5.57 6.82 -16.01
N ALA A 6 5.35 5.53 -15.74
CA ALA A 6 5.75 4.44 -16.60
C ALA A 6 4.73 4.24 -17.75
N ASP A 7 5.23 3.94 -18.94
CA ASP A 7 4.42 3.46 -20.06
C ASP A 7 4.02 1.97 -19.87
N ALA A 8 3.27 1.41 -20.82
CA ALA A 8 2.77 0.03 -20.72
C ALA A 8 3.90 -1.02 -20.69
N ALA A 9 4.96 -0.84 -21.49
CA ALA A 9 6.07 -1.78 -21.53
C ALA A 9 6.89 -1.72 -20.23
N GLN A 10 7.10 -0.50 -19.71
CA GLN A 10 7.76 -0.28 -18.43
C GLN A 10 6.96 -0.84 -17.26
N ARG A 11 5.62 -0.72 -17.27
CA ARG A 11 4.73 -1.31 -16.25
C ARG A 11 4.76 -2.83 -16.26
N ASP A 12 4.80 -3.45 -17.44
CA ASP A 12 4.95 -4.91 -17.58
C ASP A 12 6.28 -5.38 -16.99
N GLN A 13 7.39 -4.73 -17.36
CA GLN A 13 8.71 -5.03 -16.82
C GLN A 13 8.77 -4.85 -15.29
N LEU A 14 8.13 -3.79 -14.78
CA LEU A 14 8.01 -3.54 -13.34
C LEU A 14 7.25 -4.65 -12.63
N ALA A 15 6.07 -5.04 -13.15
CA ALA A 15 5.27 -6.11 -12.57
C ALA A 15 6.04 -7.43 -12.54
N ARG A 16 6.77 -7.77 -13.62
CA ARG A 16 7.62 -8.97 -13.66
C ARG A 16 8.76 -8.92 -12.66
N THR A 17 9.37 -7.75 -12.48
CA THR A 17 10.45 -7.56 -11.50
C THR A 17 9.92 -7.78 -10.08
N VAL A 18 8.75 -7.20 -9.76
CA VAL A 18 8.09 -7.41 -8.46
C VAL A 18 7.66 -8.85 -8.25
N ALA A 19 7.14 -9.52 -9.28
CA ALA A 19 6.75 -10.94 -9.19
C ALA A 19 7.94 -11.87 -8.91
N GLY A 20 9.17 -11.43 -9.16
CA GLY A 20 10.40 -12.14 -8.81
C GLY A 20 10.82 -12.01 -7.35
N PHE A 21 10.18 -11.13 -6.56
CA PHE A 21 10.43 -11.05 -5.12
C PHE A 21 9.60 -12.10 -4.37
N ASP A 22 10.23 -12.76 -3.40
CA ASP A 22 9.51 -13.55 -2.41
C ASP A 22 8.86 -12.61 -1.41
N GLY A 23 7.53 -12.61 -1.38
CA GLY A 23 6.75 -11.77 -0.49
C GLY A 23 5.25 -11.86 -0.76
N LEU A 24 4.47 -11.59 0.28
CA LEU A 24 3.04 -11.38 0.20
C LEU A 24 2.78 -9.87 0.14
N HIS A 25 1.97 -9.44 -0.82
CA HIS A 25 1.61 -8.04 -0.99
C HIS A 25 0.17 -7.80 -0.54
N ILE A 26 0.01 -7.00 0.51
CA ILE A 26 -1.30 -6.67 1.07
C ILE A 26 -1.73 -5.29 0.59
N VAL A 27 -2.94 -5.18 0.02
CA VAL A 27 -3.45 -3.93 -0.57
C VAL A 27 -4.82 -3.59 0.01
N ALA A 28 -5.02 -2.33 0.41
CA ALA A 28 -6.33 -1.82 0.82
C ALA A 28 -6.89 -0.86 -0.24
N VAL A 29 -8.10 -1.13 -0.72
CA VAL A 29 -8.73 -0.43 -1.84
C VAL A 29 -9.91 0.41 -1.36
N GLY A 30 -9.69 1.73 -1.23
CA GLY A 30 -10.70 2.72 -0.82
C GLY A 30 -11.29 3.48 -2.01
N ALA A 31 -11.86 2.78 -2.99
CA ALA A 31 -12.40 3.34 -4.22
C ALA A 31 -13.86 2.91 -4.46
N PRO A 32 -14.67 3.70 -5.19
CA PRO A 32 -14.35 5.00 -5.79
C PRO A 32 -14.28 6.14 -4.77
N VAL A 33 -13.44 7.15 -5.04
CA VAL A 33 -13.28 8.32 -4.15
C VAL A 33 -13.29 9.63 -4.94
N ARG A 34 -14.01 10.64 -4.43
CA ARG A 34 -13.95 12.01 -4.99
C ARG A 34 -12.57 12.62 -4.69
N PRO A 35 -11.99 13.45 -5.58
CA PRO A 35 -10.65 14.03 -5.38
C PRO A 35 -10.44 14.67 -4.00
N ARG A 36 -11.42 15.45 -3.52
CA ARG A 36 -11.37 16.11 -2.20
C ARG A 36 -11.34 15.16 -0.99
N ARG A 37 -11.59 13.86 -1.19
CA ARG A 37 -11.63 12.83 -0.14
C ARG A 37 -10.48 11.83 -0.25
N GLN A 38 -9.50 12.05 -1.13
CA GLN A 38 -8.38 11.12 -1.32
C GLN A 38 -7.56 10.89 -0.06
N GLU A 39 -7.18 11.94 0.69
CA GLU A 39 -6.41 11.77 1.92
C GLU A 39 -7.25 11.09 3.03
N ARG A 40 -8.57 11.31 3.05
CA ARG A 40 -9.49 10.57 3.94
C ARG A 40 -9.53 9.09 3.57
N ALA A 41 -9.70 8.76 2.29
CA ALA A 41 -9.67 7.38 1.82
C ALA A 41 -8.33 6.70 2.13
N ARG A 42 -7.21 7.41 1.94
CA ARG A 42 -5.88 6.94 2.33
C ARG A 42 -5.82 6.62 3.82
N ALA A 43 -6.32 7.48 4.70
CA ALA A 43 -6.33 7.22 6.13
C ALA A 43 -7.16 5.97 6.48
N HIS A 44 -8.32 5.77 5.85
CA HIS A 44 -9.11 4.53 6.03
C HIS A 44 -8.37 3.29 5.51
N CYS A 45 -7.71 3.38 4.35
CA CYS A 45 -6.89 2.29 3.82
C CYS A 45 -5.73 1.95 4.76
N LEU A 46 -4.99 2.95 5.23
CA LEU A 46 -3.88 2.75 6.15
C LEU A 46 -4.34 2.15 7.47
N HIS A 47 -5.47 2.61 8.00
CA HIS A 47 -6.08 2.02 9.18
C HIS A 47 -6.43 0.54 8.97
N ARG A 48 -7.02 0.18 7.83
CA ARG A 48 -7.29 -1.24 7.49
C ARG A 48 -5.99 -2.03 7.33
N LEU A 49 -4.98 -1.47 6.67
CA LEU A 49 -3.68 -2.11 6.47
C LEU A 49 -2.99 -2.44 7.78
N VAL A 50 -3.06 -1.58 8.81
CA VAL A 50 -2.48 -1.88 10.13
C VAL A 50 -3.10 -3.16 10.71
N TYR A 51 -4.42 -3.30 10.63
CA TYR A 51 -5.11 -4.51 11.10
C TYR A 51 -4.69 -5.76 10.30
N GLU A 52 -4.70 -5.66 8.97
CA GLU A 52 -4.36 -6.81 8.12
C GLU A 52 -2.89 -7.20 8.24
N LEU A 53 -1.96 -6.24 8.19
CA LEU A 53 -0.53 -6.53 8.35
C LEU A 53 -0.24 -7.18 9.70
N HIS A 54 -0.85 -6.71 10.78
CA HIS A 54 -0.73 -7.35 12.08
C HIS A 54 -1.30 -8.78 12.08
N SER A 55 -2.40 -9.05 11.38
CA SER A 55 -2.97 -10.42 11.28
C SER A 55 -2.02 -11.40 10.57
N PHE A 56 -1.17 -10.89 9.69
CA PHE A 56 -0.05 -11.62 9.07
C PHE A 56 1.25 -11.62 9.90
N GLY A 57 1.22 -11.11 11.15
CA GLY A 57 2.37 -11.11 12.05
C GLY A 57 3.38 -9.99 11.82
N VAL A 58 3.03 -8.96 11.05
CA VAL A 58 3.91 -7.80 10.84
C VAL A 58 3.87 -6.89 12.07
N GLU A 59 5.05 -6.59 12.63
CA GLU A 59 5.22 -5.67 13.77
C GLU A 59 5.85 -4.33 13.37
N HIS A 60 6.39 -4.21 12.16
CA HIS A 60 7.09 -3.03 11.68
C HIS A 60 6.67 -2.67 10.26
N LEU A 61 6.09 -1.48 10.11
CA LEU A 61 5.70 -0.90 8.84
C LEU A 61 6.69 0.21 8.48
N VAL A 62 7.36 0.06 7.34
CA VAL A 62 8.20 1.10 6.75
C VAL A 62 7.45 1.73 5.59
N MET A 63 7.28 3.05 5.63
CA MET A 63 6.58 3.82 4.61
C MET A 63 7.53 4.76 3.88
N GLU A 64 7.34 4.95 2.58
CA GLU A 64 8.06 5.99 1.85
C GLU A 64 7.61 7.38 2.35
N SER A 65 8.58 8.21 2.73
CA SER A 65 8.37 9.59 3.17
C SER A 65 7.73 10.43 2.07
N ARG A 66 6.68 11.17 2.44
CA ARG A 66 6.08 12.27 1.68
C ARG A 66 6.54 13.60 2.29
N ASP A 67 5.70 14.63 2.25
CA ASP A 67 5.95 15.85 3.04
C ASP A 67 5.71 15.61 4.55
N ALA A 68 6.30 16.49 5.38
CA ALA A 68 6.27 16.35 6.83
C ALA A 68 4.85 16.36 7.42
N VAL A 69 3.91 17.13 6.85
CA VAL A 69 2.54 17.21 7.35
C VAL A 69 1.79 15.91 7.05
N LEU A 70 1.96 15.36 5.86
CA LEU A 70 1.36 14.10 5.46
C LEU A 70 1.97 12.90 6.22
N ASN A 71 3.28 12.88 6.46
CA ASN A 71 3.91 11.84 7.28
C ASN A 71 3.38 11.87 8.72
N ALA A 72 3.21 13.06 9.30
CA ALA A 72 2.63 13.20 10.64
C ALA A 72 1.18 12.69 10.71
N ARG A 73 0.38 12.92 9.66
CA ARG A 73 -1.00 12.38 9.56
C ARG A 73 -1.02 10.85 9.42
N ASP A 74 -0.10 10.27 8.66
CA ASP A 74 0.04 8.83 8.54
C ASP A 74 0.38 8.21 9.92
N ILE A 75 1.30 8.82 10.68
CA ILE A 75 1.64 8.40 12.06
C ILE A 75 0.41 8.42 12.98
N VAL A 76 -0.36 9.52 12.99
CA VAL A 76 -1.59 9.62 13.80
C VAL A 76 -2.60 8.55 13.39
N THR A 77 -2.74 8.28 12.09
CA THR A 77 -3.63 7.23 11.58
C THR A 77 -3.23 5.85 12.10
N VAL A 78 -1.94 5.51 12.04
CA VAL A 78 -1.43 4.24 12.58
C VAL A 78 -1.62 4.17 14.10
N GLN A 79 -1.34 5.25 14.82
CA GLN A 79 -1.57 5.31 16.27
C GLN A 79 -3.03 5.04 16.64
N HIS A 80 -3.99 5.60 15.90
CA HIS A 80 -5.41 5.29 16.10
C HIS A 80 -5.75 3.85 15.70
N ALA A 81 -5.19 3.35 14.60
CA ALA A 81 -5.47 1.98 14.13
C ALA A 81 -4.99 0.92 15.12
N ARG A 82 -3.94 1.19 15.90
CA ARG A 82 -3.47 0.30 16.96
C ARG A 82 -4.51 -0.01 18.02
N TYR A 83 -5.52 0.84 18.24
CA TYR A 83 -6.63 0.54 19.15
C TYR A 83 -7.54 -0.60 18.66
N THR A 84 -7.41 -1.02 17.40
CA THR A 84 -8.11 -2.19 16.86
C THR A 84 -7.30 -3.49 16.97
N LEU A 85 -6.06 -3.41 17.44
CA LEU A 85 -5.20 -4.56 17.66
C LEU A 85 -5.37 -5.12 19.09
N PRO A 86 -4.94 -6.37 19.37
CA PRO A 86 -4.86 -6.89 20.73
C PRO A 86 -4.09 -5.96 21.69
N LYS A 87 -4.43 -5.99 22.98
CA LYS A 87 -3.93 -5.05 24.01
C LYS A 87 -2.40 -4.91 24.06
N ASP A 88 -1.67 -5.99 23.79
CA ASP A 88 -0.21 -6.03 23.86
C ASP A 88 0.47 -6.08 22.47
N ALA A 89 -0.29 -5.78 21.41
CA ALA A 89 0.22 -5.77 20.04
C ALA A 89 1.36 -4.75 19.86
N ARG A 90 2.45 -5.22 19.25
CA ARG A 90 3.57 -4.39 18.83
C ARG A 90 3.38 -4.05 17.35
N PHE A 91 3.24 -2.76 17.06
CA PHE A 91 3.18 -2.27 15.68
C PHE A 91 3.84 -0.89 15.61
N ARG A 92 5.01 -0.83 14.96
CA ARG A 92 5.80 0.38 14.78
C ARG A 92 5.67 0.86 13.34
N VAL A 93 5.72 2.17 13.15
CA VAL A 93 5.76 2.79 11.83
C VAL A 93 6.94 3.74 11.73
N ASP A 94 7.72 3.60 10.68
CA ASP A 94 8.79 4.53 10.32
C ASP A 94 8.58 5.05 8.90
N HIS A 95 9.07 6.27 8.65
CA HIS A 95 9.09 6.85 7.31
C HIS A 95 10.55 6.98 6.84
N LEU A 96 10.84 6.43 5.65
CA LEU A 96 12.15 6.50 5.03
C LEU A 96 12.07 7.24 3.70
N VAL A 97 13.09 8.05 3.40
CA VAL A 97 13.21 8.64 2.06
C VAL A 97 13.39 7.52 1.03
N GLY A 98 12.78 7.64 -0.15
CA GLY A 98 12.77 6.57 -1.16
C GLY A 98 14.15 6.08 -1.60
N ALA A 99 15.20 6.88 -1.44
CA ALA A 99 16.59 6.48 -1.73
C ALA A 99 17.24 5.62 -0.62
N ALA A 100 16.66 5.56 0.58
CA ALA A 100 17.23 4.86 1.72
C ALA A 100 16.95 3.36 1.72
N ASP A 101 15.90 2.91 1.03
CA ASP A 101 15.58 1.49 0.91
C ASP A 101 15.14 1.17 -0.53
N PRO A 102 15.87 0.29 -1.24
CA PRO A 102 15.60 -0.04 -2.63
C PRO A 102 14.30 -0.81 -2.84
N LEU A 103 13.54 -1.20 -1.80
CA LEU A 103 12.25 -1.88 -1.92
C LEU A 103 11.05 -0.94 -1.80
N LEU A 104 11.24 0.34 -1.43
CA LEU A 104 10.14 1.30 -1.24
C LEU A 104 9.32 1.59 -2.51
N TRP A 105 9.84 1.27 -3.69
CA TRP A 105 9.10 1.40 -4.95
C TRP A 105 8.13 0.23 -5.22
N VAL A 106 8.29 -0.91 -4.54
CA VAL A 106 7.49 -2.12 -4.78
C VAL A 106 5.99 -1.88 -4.49
N PRO A 107 5.61 -1.29 -3.34
CA PRO A 107 4.20 -1.02 -3.06
C PRO A 107 3.50 -0.13 -4.10
N ASP A 108 4.22 0.82 -4.72
CA ASP A 108 3.66 1.68 -5.78
C ASP A 108 3.29 0.89 -7.05
N VAL A 109 4.13 -0.08 -7.42
CA VAL A 109 3.85 -0.98 -8.56
C VAL A 109 2.66 -1.90 -8.26
N VAL A 110 2.62 -2.50 -7.08
CA VAL A 110 1.51 -3.38 -6.69
C VAL A 110 0.19 -2.60 -6.64
N ALA A 111 0.18 -1.41 -6.02
CA ALA A 111 -1.00 -0.56 -5.98
C ALA A 111 -1.44 -0.12 -7.39
N GLY A 112 -0.47 0.16 -8.27
CA GLY A 112 -0.71 0.45 -9.67
C GLY A 112 -1.36 -0.69 -10.44
N ALA A 113 -0.87 -1.93 -10.25
CA ALA A 113 -1.40 -3.14 -10.86
C ALA A 113 -2.84 -3.44 -10.39
N VAL A 114 -3.10 -3.36 -9.08
CA VAL A 114 -4.45 -3.52 -8.51
C VAL A 114 -5.39 -2.44 -9.05
N ARG A 115 -4.92 -1.18 -9.12
CA ARG A 115 -5.73 -0.09 -9.70
C ARG A 115 -6.07 -0.35 -11.18
N ALA A 116 -5.13 -0.85 -11.98
CA ALA A 116 -5.37 -1.18 -13.37
C ALA A 116 -6.45 -2.26 -13.51
N GLU A 117 -6.38 -3.32 -12.69
CA GLU A 117 -7.39 -4.38 -12.64
C GLU A 117 -8.77 -3.81 -12.32
N LYS A 118 -8.90 -2.97 -11.26
CA LYS A 118 -10.19 -2.36 -10.90
C LYS A 118 -10.74 -1.41 -11.98
N LEU A 119 -9.92 -1.01 -12.95
CA LEU A 119 -10.32 -0.22 -14.11
C LEU A 119 -10.52 -1.06 -15.39
N GLY A 120 -10.44 -2.39 -15.29
CA GLY A 120 -10.69 -3.32 -16.39
C GLY A 120 -9.45 -3.86 -17.09
N ASP A 121 -8.24 -3.59 -16.58
CA ASP A 121 -6.98 -4.08 -17.14
C ASP A 121 -6.20 -4.94 -16.12
N ALA A 122 -6.47 -6.24 -16.12
CA ALA A 122 -5.92 -7.19 -15.15
C ALA A 122 -4.46 -7.60 -15.43
N ARG A 123 -3.89 -7.28 -16.60
CA ARG A 123 -2.62 -7.85 -17.09
C ARG A 123 -1.49 -7.82 -16.07
N TYR A 124 -1.31 -6.70 -15.38
CA TYR A 124 -0.23 -6.54 -14.41
C TYR A 124 -0.52 -7.24 -13.09
N ARG A 125 -1.79 -7.30 -12.69
CA ARG A 125 -2.23 -8.04 -11.51
C ARG A 125 -2.05 -9.55 -11.73
N ASP A 126 -2.33 -10.03 -12.94
CA ASP A 126 -2.13 -11.44 -13.32
C ASP A 126 -0.65 -11.85 -13.24
N ILE A 127 0.27 -10.96 -13.64
CA ILE A 127 1.73 -11.19 -13.50
C ILE A 127 2.12 -11.39 -12.03
N LEU A 128 1.54 -10.60 -11.12
CA LEU A 128 1.79 -10.72 -9.68
C LEU A 128 1.13 -11.98 -9.07
N GLY A 129 0.06 -12.49 -9.68
CA GLY A 129 -0.58 -13.77 -9.34
C GLY A 129 -1.10 -13.85 -7.91
N GLU A 130 -1.00 -15.02 -7.28
CA GLU A 130 -1.56 -15.27 -5.94
C GLU A 130 -0.84 -14.53 -4.80
N ARG A 131 0.27 -13.84 -5.09
CA ARG A 131 1.07 -13.09 -4.10
C ARG A 131 0.45 -11.78 -3.66
N VAL A 132 -0.66 -11.33 -4.26
CA VAL A 132 -1.33 -10.09 -3.87
C VAL A 132 -2.69 -10.42 -3.29
N VAL A 133 -2.97 -9.86 -2.11
CA VAL A 133 -4.27 -9.94 -1.45
C VAL A 133 -4.79 -8.52 -1.28
N ASP A 134 -5.95 -8.22 -1.88
CA ASP A 134 -6.59 -6.92 -1.76
C ASP A 134 -7.90 -6.95 -0.97
N PHE A 135 -8.11 -5.92 -0.16
CA PHE A 135 -9.28 -5.76 0.71
C PHE A 135 -10.03 -4.47 0.38
N PRO A 136 -11.36 -4.53 0.19
CA PRO A 136 -12.16 -3.33 -0.01
C PRO A 136 -12.28 -2.53 1.30
N VAL A 137 -12.17 -1.21 1.20
CA VAL A 137 -12.34 -0.28 2.32
C VAL A 137 -13.48 0.67 2.02
N HIS A 138 -14.52 0.63 2.85
CA HIS A 138 -15.62 1.58 2.76
C HIS A 138 -15.20 2.94 3.31
N VAL A 139 -15.28 3.96 2.46
CA VAL A 139 -14.99 5.36 2.81
C VAL A 139 -16.30 6.14 2.80
N SER A 140 -16.88 6.37 3.97
CA SER A 140 -18.10 7.18 4.15
C SER A 140 -17.84 8.69 4.06
#